data_AF-A0A497J4Q5-F1
#
_entry.id   AF-A0A497J4Q5-F1
#
_cell.length_a   1.000
_cell.length_b   1.000
_cell.length_c   1.000
_cell.angle_alpha   90.00
_cell.angle_beta   90.00
_cell.angle_gamma   90.00
#
_symmetry.space_group_name_H-M   'P 1'
#
loop_
_entity.id
_entity.type
_entity.pdbx_description
1 polymer ?
#
loop_
_entity_poly.entity_id
_entity_poly.type
_entity_poly.pdbx_seq_one_letter_code
_entity_poly.pdbx_strand_id
1 'polypeptide(L)'
;MILQLELTNRCNLSCSYCLRNSCNIKPQDFPVRLFERIVNEAEPSKLILYGWGEPLLHEDFLQFLKIAKRYRVETVTNTNATLLTPKLMKKLSSMLTSICISIHGNNLEKISQAIKHDLSVNASLIITKDNVSNISKTVESLCELGVKEINLSHPIPFSKEVFERCLFITQSREAFEISKPYLDRGWEFIHRAVVQSLTEVYQGKQIGDAWEEYKRLREKALEQGCSINLPALLNYRERLKDILKLEKQF
;
A
#
# COMPACT_ATOMS: atom_id res chain seq x y z
N MET A 1 -8.00 -1.03 -22.47
CA MET A 1 -7.23 -0.15 -21.56
C MET A 1 -7.90 -0.11 -20.19
N ILE A 2 -7.15 -0.11 -19.09
CA ILE A 2 -7.69 0.03 -17.73
C ILE A 2 -7.52 1.47 -17.28
N LEU A 3 -8.57 2.08 -16.74
CA LEU A 3 -8.54 3.45 -16.24
C LEU A 3 -8.97 3.51 -14.77
N GLN A 4 -8.18 4.18 -13.95
CA GLN A 4 -8.52 4.48 -12.56
C GLN A 4 -8.96 5.94 -12.43
N LEU A 5 -10.12 6.16 -11.79
CA LEU A 5 -10.68 7.49 -11.53
C LEU A 5 -11.11 7.60 -10.07
N GLU A 6 -10.56 8.59 -9.37
CA GLU A 6 -11.02 8.95 -8.04
C GLU A 6 -12.28 9.81 -8.14
N LEU A 7 -13.41 9.28 -7.67
CA LEU A 7 -14.69 10.00 -7.74
C LEU A 7 -14.81 11.09 -6.68
N THR A 8 -14.23 10.90 -5.50
CA THR A 8 -14.22 11.89 -4.43
C THR A 8 -13.01 11.61 -3.54
N ASN A 9 -12.41 12.67 -3.01
CA ASN A 9 -11.37 12.54 -1.98
C ASN A 9 -11.96 12.65 -0.55
N ARG A 10 -13.27 12.83 -0.41
CA ARG A 10 -13.96 12.82 0.89
C ARG A 10 -13.98 11.41 1.45
N CYS A 11 -13.84 11.30 2.76
CA CYS A 11 -13.96 10.03 3.46
C CYS A 11 -14.57 10.26 4.85
N ASN A 12 -15.41 9.33 5.29
CA ASN A 12 -16.04 9.36 6.61
C ASN A 12 -15.18 8.69 7.70
N LEU A 13 -13.98 8.22 7.35
CA LEU A 13 -12.98 7.67 8.27
C LEU A 13 -11.69 8.48 8.19
N SER A 14 -10.90 8.49 9.27
CA SER A 14 -9.60 9.17 9.36
C SER A 14 -8.50 8.22 9.81
N CYS A 15 -8.20 7.21 8.99
CA CYS A 15 -7.22 6.18 9.33
C CYS A 15 -5.80 6.76 9.51
N SER A 16 -5.07 6.37 10.57
CA SER A 16 -3.77 6.98 10.88
C SER A 16 -2.66 6.67 9.87
N TYR A 17 -2.83 5.62 9.05
CA TYR A 17 -1.95 5.25 7.94
C TYR A 17 -2.39 5.80 6.57
N CYS A 18 -3.44 6.63 6.51
CA CYS A 18 -3.88 7.23 5.26
C CYS A 18 -3.12 8.54 4.97
N LEU A 19 -2.41 8.59 3.84
CA LEU A 19 -1.65 9.77 3.44
C LEU A 19 -2.53 11.01 3.24
N ARG A 20 -3.83 10.84 2.96
CA ARG A 20 -4.83 11.92 2.89
C ARG A 20 -4.81 12.82 4.11
N ASN A 21 -4.57 12.26 5.30
CA ASN A 21 -4.55 13.04 6.54
C ASN A 21 -3.28 13.89 6.70
N SER A 22 -2.23 13.61 5.91
CA SER A 22 -0.99 14.40 5.88
C SER A 22 -0.98 15.45 4.78
N CYS A 23 -1.89 15.33 3.80
CA CYS A 23 -1.99 16.27 2.70
C CYS A 23 -3.13 17.25 2.97
N ASN A 24 -2.82 18.56 2.95
CA ASN A 24 -3.84 19.61 3.12
C ASN A 24 -4.65 19.79 1.81
N ILE A 25 -5.36 18.73 1.40
CA ILE A 25 -6.13 18.69 0.17
C ILE A 25 -7.57 19.08 0.48
N LYS A 26 -8.10 20.04 -0.29
CA LYS A 26 -9.50 20.45 -0.17
C LYS A 26 -10.42 19.32 -0.66
N PRO A 27 -11.51 19.01 0.07
CA PRO A 27 -12.56 18.11 -0.39
C PRO A 27 -13.10 18.47 -1.77
N GLN A 28 -13.12 17.51 -2.69
CA GLN A 28 -13.60 17.68 -4.06
C GLN A 28 -14.25 16.39 -4.57
N ASP A 29 -15.22 16.59 -5.47
CA ASP A 29 -15.98 15.56 -6.15
C ASP A 29 -15.74 15.64 -7.66
N PHE A 30 -15.67 14.48 -8.30
CA PHE A 30 -15.42 14.36 -9.73
C PHE A 30 -16.69 14.65 -10.52
N PRO A 31 -16.70 15.57 -11.49
CA PRO A 31 -17.93 15.91 -12.21
C PRO A 31 -18.43 14.77 -13.11
N VAL A 32 -19.70 14.39 -12.99
CA VAL A 32 -20.35 13.35 -13.82
C VAL A 32 -20.21 13.62 -15.32
N ARG A 33 -20.38 14.88 -15.75
CA ARG A 33 -20.24 15.26 -17.16
C ARG A 33 -18.85 14.99 -17.71
N LEU A 34 -17.81 15.21 -16.89
CA LEU A 34 -16.44 14.94 -17.28
C LEU A 34 -16.17 13.44 -17.34
N PHE A 35 -16.70 12.68 -16.37
CA PHE A 35 -16.61 11.22 -16.36
C PHE A 35 -17.20 10.60 -17.63
N GLU A 36 -18.41 11.01 -18.04
CA GLU A 36 -19.05 10.50 -19.25
C GLU A 36 -18.23 10.77 -20.51
N ARG A 37 -17.67 11.98 -20.62
CA ARG A 37 -16.76 12.33 -21.72
C ARG A 37 -15.51 11.46 -21.73
N ILE A 38 -14.86 11.28 -20.57
CA ILE A 38 -13.66 10.43 -20.45
C ILE A 38 -13.97 8.99 -20.85
N VAL A 39 -15.06 8.41 -20.36
CA VAL A 39 -15.43 7.02 -20.70
C VAL A 39 -15.72 6.88 -22.20
N ASN A 40 -16.39 7.88 -22.80
CA ASN A 40 -16.71 7.88 -24.22
C ASN A 40 -15.46 8.04 -25.11
N GLU A 41 -14.54 8.92 -24.73
CA GLU A 41 -13.34 9.20 -25.54
C GLU A 41 -12.24 8.14 -25.34
N ALA A 42 -12.10 7.62 -24.13
CA ALA A 42 -11.02 6.70 -23.76
C ALA A 42 -11.38 5.21 -24.00
N GLU A 43 -12.67 4.90 -24.15
CA GLU A 43 -13.21 3.55 -24.35
C GLU A 43 -12.54 2.47 -23.45
N PRO A 44 -12.50 2.68 -22.12
CA PRO A 44 -11.79 1.76 -21.24
C PRO A 44 -12.50 0.41 -21.20
N SER A 45 -11.73 -0.67 -21.15
CA SER A 45 -12.26 -2.02 -20.93
C SER A 45 -12.64 -2.24 -19.47
N LYS A 46 -12.00 -1.51 -18.55
CA LYS A 46 -12.24 -1.58 -17.11
C LYS A 46 -12.04 -0.22 -16.44
N LEU A 47 -12.98 0.13 -15.57
CA LEU A 47 -12.95 1.30 -14.71
C LEU A 47 -12.72 0.89 -13.26
N ILE A 48 -11.74 1.52 -12.64
CA ILE A 48 -11.40 1.37 -11.24
C ILE A 48 -11.79 2.67 -10.52
N LEU A 49 -12.90 2.65 -9.79
CA LEU A 49 -13.53 3.83 -9.20
C LEU A 49 -13.12 4.02 -7.74
N TYR A 50 -11.82 4.13 -7.48
CA TYR A 50 -11.30 4.42 -6.14
C TYR A 50 -10.10 5.36 -6.16
N GLY A 51 -9.81 5.95 -4.99
CA GLY A 51 -8.66 6.79 -4.73
C GLY A 51 -8.37 6.84 -3.23
N TRP A 52 -8.17 8.05 -2.71
CA TRP A 52 -7.91 8.32 -1.29
C TRP A 52 -9.19 8.49 -0.46
N GLY A 53 -10.32 8.82 -1.11
CA GLY A 53 -11.64 8.95 -0.49
C GLY A 53 -12.44 7.65 -0.35
N GLU A 54 -13.68 7.79 0.12
CA GLU A 54 -14.72 6.76 0.12
C GLU A 54 -15.69 7.02 -1.05
N PRO A 55 -15.62 6.23 -2.14
CA PRO A 55 -16.43 6.45 -3.33
C PRO A 55 -17.94 6.50 -3.06
N LEU A 56 -18.42 5.73 -2.07
CA LEU A 56 -19.84 5.67 -1.72
C LEU A 56 -20.38 6.95 -1.05
N LEU A 57 -19.51 7.91 -0.70
CA LEU A 57 -19.94 9.25 -0.26
C LEU A 57 -20.31 10.17 -1.41
N HIS A 58 -19.93 9.86 -2.64
CA HIS A 58 -20.32 10.69 -3.77
C HIS A 58 -21.83 10.53 -4.04
N GLU A 59 -22.59 11.62 -4.03
CA GLU A 59 -24.05 11.58 -4.19
C GLU A 59 -24.47 10.91 -5.51
N ASP A 60 -23.75 11.21 -6.59
CA ASP A 60 -23.94 10.61 -7.91
C ASP A 60 -23.23 9.25 -8.12
N PHE A 61 -22.78 8.55 -7.07
CA PHE A 61 -22.04 7.27 -7.22
C PHE A 61 -22.75 6.28 -8.16
N LEU A 62 -24.06 6.11 -7.97
CA LEU A 62 -24.87 5.22 -8.81
C LEU A 62 -25.03 5.72 -10.26
N GLN A 63 -24.88 7.03 -10.51
CA GLN A 63 -24.92 7.58 -11.86
C GLN A 63 -23.66 7.22 -12.65
N PHE A 64 -22.47 7.27 -12.03
CA PHE A 64 -21.23 6.79 -12.67
C PHE A 64 -21.34 5.32 -13.08
N LEU A 65 -21.89 4.47 -12.21
CA LEU A 65 -22.09 3.06 -12.53
C LEU A 65 -23.08 2.84 -13.68
N LYS A 66 -24.15 3.64 -13.75
CA LYS A 66 -25.10 3.61 -14.88
C LYS A 66 -24.43 4.01 -16.19
N ILE A 67 -23.57 5.03 -16.17
CA ILE A 67 -22.77 5.46 -17.32
C ILE A 67 -21.86 4.32 -17.77
N ALA A 68 -21.05 3.76 -16.86
CA ALA A 68 -20.13 2.66 -17.18
C ALA A 68 -20.86 1.44 -17.76
N LYS A 69 -22.01 1.07 -17.19
CA LYS A 69 -22.84 -0.04 -17.68
C LYS A 69 -23.41 0.21 -19.08
N ARG A 70 -23.82 1.45 -19.39
CA ARG A 70 -24.30 1.82 -20.74
C ARG A 70 -23.21 1.66 -21.79
N TYR A 71 -21.97 1.98 -21.44
CA TYR A 71 -20.79 1.75 -22.27
C TYR A 71 -20.23 0.32 -22.20
N ARG A 72 -20.90 -0.59 -21.46
CA ARG A 72 -20.50 -2.00 -21.27
C ARG A 72 -19.09 -2.16 -20.71
N VAL A 73 -18.68 -1.24 -19.83
CA VAL A 73 -17.36 -1.24 -19.20
C VAL A 73 -17.40 -1.98 -17.87
N GLU A 74 -16.43 -2.87 -17.63
CA GLU A 74 -16.27 -3.51 -16.32
C GLU A 74 -15.99 -2.46 -15.25
N THR A 75 -16.63 -2.57 -14.10
CA THR A 75 -16.49 -1.55 -13.05
C THR A 75 -16.16 -2.19 -11.71
N VAL A 76 -15.10 -1.72 -11.08
CA VAL A 76 -14.69 -2.11 -9.74
C VAL A 76 -14.53 -0.89 -8.86
N THR A 77 -14.79 -1.04 -7.55
CA THR A 77 -14.64 0.04 -6.56
C THR A 77 -14.07 -0.53 -5.27
N ASN A 78 -13.44 0.34 -4.48
CA ASN A 78 -13.05 0.01 -3.11
C ASN A 78 -13.97 0.74 -2.13
N THR A 79 -14.20 0.17 -0.95
CA THR A 79 -14.98 0.81 0.12
C THR A 79 -14.50 0.36 1.50
N ASN A 80 -14.65 1.25 2.49
CA ASN A 80 -14.51 0.94 3.91
C ASN A 80 -15.72 0.20 4.51
N ALA A 81 -16.76 -0.04 3.69
CA ALA A 81 -18.01 -0.74 4.00
C ALA A 81 -18.95 -0.08 5.02
N THR A 82 -18.63 1.10 5.57
CA THR A 82 -19.48 1.74 6.59
C THR A 82 -20.83 2.22 6.02
N LEU A 83 -20.87 2.55 4.73
CA LEU A 83 -22.07 3.03 4.04
C LEU A 83 -22.87 1.90 3.37
N LEU A 84 -22.39 0.66 3.43
CA LEU A 84 -23.09 -0.47 2.84
C LEU A 84 -24.34 -0.82 3.66
N THR A 85 -25.48 -0.71 3.01
CA THR A 85 -26.79 -1.17 3.49
C THR A 85 -27.29 -2.30 2.58
N PRO A 86 -28.16 -3.22 3.05
CA PRO A 86 -28.75 -4.26 2.21
C PRO A 86 -29.36 -3.73 0.90
N LYS A 87 -30.05 -2.57 0.98
CA LYS A 87 -30.63 -1.89 -0.18
C LYS A 87 -29.57 -1.42 -1.17
N LEU A 88 -28.46 -0.85 -0.68
CA LEU A 88 -27.36 -0.42 -1.53
C LEU A 88 -26.63 -1.63 -2.13
N MET A 89 -26.32 -2.65 -1.33
CA MET A 89 -25.65 -3.88 -1.78
C MET A 89 -26.40 -4.52 -2.96
N LYS A 90 -27.73 -4.65 -2.87
CA LYS A 90 -28.57 -5.18 -3.96
C LYS A 90 -28.54 -4.33 -5.23
N LYS A 91 -28.40 -3.00 -5.11
CA LYS A 91 -28.23 -2.14 -6.30
C LYS A 91 -26.86 -2.38 -6.92
N LEU A 92 -25.83 -2.40 -6.09
CA LEU A 92 -24.43 -2.56 -6.50
C LEU A 92 -24.19 -3.92 -7.18
N SER A 93 -24.81 -5.02 -6.73
CA SER A 93 -24.61 -6.34 -7.35
C SER A 93 -25.03 -6.40 -8.81
N SER A 94 -25.99 -5.56 -9.22
CA SER A 94 -26.42 -5.46 -10.63
C SER A 94 -25.58 -4.51 -11.50
N MET A 95 -24.65 -3.77 -10.90
CA MET A 95 -23.95 -2.63 -11.54
C MET A 95 -22.43 -2.73 -11.48
N LEU A 96 -21.87 -3.36 -10.44
CA LEU A 96 -20.44 -3.58 -10.28
C LEU A 96 -20.05 -4.97 -10.79
N THR A 97 -18.87 -5.05 -11.39
CA THR A 97 -18.20 -6.32 -11.67
C THR A 97 -17.67 -6.94 -10.38
N SER A 98 -17.04 -6.14 -9.52
CA SER A 98 -16.66 -6.53 -8.16
C SER A 98 -16.51 -5.33 -7.23
N ILE A 99 -16.55 -5.59 -5.93
CA ILE A 99 -16.29 -4.61 -4.88
C ILE A 99 -15.16 -5.11 -3.99
N CYS A 100 -14.17 -4.26 -3.74
CA CYS A 100 -13.11 -4.54 -2.78
C CYS A 100 -13.44 -3.87 -1.44
N ILE A 101 -13.55 -4.66 -0.38
CA ILE A 101 -13.81 -4.17 0.97
C ILE A 101 -12.49 -4.11 1.75
N SER A 102 -12.14 -2.91 2.22
CA SER A 102 -10.97 -2.71 3.09
C SER A 102 -11.26 -3.27 4.48
N ILE A 103 -10.42 -4.19 4.95
CA ILE A 103 -10.56 -4.83 6.26
C ILE A 103 -10.02 -3.90 7.34
N HIS A 104 -10.92 -3.32 8.13
CA HIS A 104 -10.61 -2.47 9.26
C HIS A 104 -11.52 -2.84 10.43
N GLY A 105 -10.93 -3.26 11.56
CA GLY A 105 -11.71 -3.75 12.71
C GLY A 105 -12.44 -5.06 12.37
N ASN A 106 -13.72 -5.16 12.75
CA ASN A 106 -14.53 -6.37 12.58
C ASN A 106 -15.63 -6.21 11.51
N ASN A 107 -15.28 -5.76 10.30
CA ASN A 107 -16.25 -5.60 9.21
C ASN A 107 -16.50 -6.89 8.39
N LEU A 108 -16.12 -8.07 8.90
CA LEU A 108 -16.42 -9.37 8.30
C LEU A 108 -17.93 -9.61 8.11
N GLU A 109 -18.76 -9.06 9.01
CA GLU A 109 -20.22 -9.14 8.86
C GLU A 109 -20.71 -8.44 7.59
N LYS A 110 -20.14 -7.27 7.25
CA LYS A 110 -20.49 -6.53 6.03
C LYS A 110 -20.11 -7.30 4.78
N ILE A 111 -19.00 -8.03 4.82
CA ILE A 111 -18.57 -8.92 3.72
C ILE A 111 -19.58 -10.06 3.56
N SER A 112 -19.93 -10.75 4.66
CA SER A 112 -20.94 -11.80 4.63
C SER A 112 -22.27 -11.30 4.06
N GLN A 113 -22.74 -10.12 4.48
CA GLN A 113 -23.95 -9.49 3.95
C GLN A 113 -23.83 -9.16 2.46
N ALA A 114 -22.71 -8.60 2.02
CA ALA A 114 -22.49 -8.27 0.61
C ALA A 114 -22.55 -9.53 -0.27
N ILE A 115 -21.90 -10.61 0.14
CA ILE A 115 -21.90 -11.89 -0.58
C ILE A 115 -23.32 -12.49 -0.62
N LYS A 116 -24.08 -12.44 0.48
CA LYS A 116 -25.50 -12.85 0.53
C LYS A 116 -26.41 -12.04 -0.40
N HIS A 117 -25.97 -10.85 -0.84
CA HIS A 117 -26.67 -10.00 -1.79
C HIS A 117 -26.08 -10.09 -3.21
N ASP A 118 -25.39 -11.19 -3.52
CA ASP A 118 -24.82 -11.53 -4.82
C ASP A 118 -23.73 -10.54 -5.30
N LEU A 119 -23.09 -9.81 -4.39
CA LEU A 119 -21.89 -9.03 -4.74
C LEU A 119 -20.68 -9.95 -4.91
N SER A 120 -19.94 -9.74 -5.99
CA SER A 120 -18.61 -10.30 -6.15
C SER A 120 -17.63 -9.53 -5.26
N VAL A 121 -17.26 -10.09 -4.12
CA VAL A 121 -16.43 -9.40 -3.11
C VAL A 121 -14.98 -9.84 -3.17
N ASN A 122 -14.08 -8.85 -3.20
CA ASN A 122 -12.66 -8.96 -2.91
C ASN A 122 -12.39 -8.29 -1.54
N ALA A 123 -11.31 -8.67 -0.87
CA ALA A 123 -10.86 -8.05 0.38
C ALA A 123 -9.51 -7.38 0.20
N SER A 124 -9.27 -6.29 0.92
CA SER A 124 -7.94 -5.65 1.00
C SER A 124 -7.58 -5.43 2.46
N LEU A 125 -6.39 -5.90 2.85
CA LEU A 125 -5.85 -5.76 4.20
C LEU A 125 -4.47 -5.13 4.14
N ILE A 126 -4.24 -4.12 4.98
CA ILE A 126 -2.90 -3.56 5.21
C ILE A 126 -2.23 -4.38 6.32
N ILE A 127 -1.06 -4.94 6.03
CA ILE A 127 -0.30 -5.73 6.99
C ILE A 127 0.58 -4.80 7.82
N THR A 128 0.46 -4.94 9.14
CA THR A 128 1.25 -4.19 10.13
C THR A 128 1.73 -5.13 11.22
N LYS A 129 2.67 -4.67 12.05
CA LYS A 129 3.05 -5.39 13.27
C LYS A 129 1.87 -5.67 14.20
N ASP A 130 0.88 -4.78 14.20
CA ASP A 130 -0.26 -4.83 15.10
C ASP A 130 -1.21 -5.99 14.75
N ASN A 131 -1.25 -6.43 13.48
CA ASN A 131 -2.22 -7.43 13.00
C ASN A 131 -1.60 -8.72 12.43
N VAL A 132 -0.28 -8.77 12.24
CA VAL A 132 0.40 -9.93 11.63
C VAL A 132 0.15 -11.24 12.40
N SER A 133 -0.01 -11.20 13.72
CA SER A 133 -0.27 -12.40 14.53
C SER A 133 -1.64 -13.04 14.26
N ASN A 134 -2.60 -12.27 13.75
CA ASN A 134 -3.98 -12.71 13.49
C ASN A 134 -4.29 -12.80 11.98
N ILE A 135 -3.30 -12.56 11.11
CA ILE A 135 -3.54 -12.48 9.67
C ILE A 135 -4.01 -13.80 9.09
N SER A 136 -3.42 -14.93 9.50
CA SER A 136 -3.81 -16.27 9.02
C SER A 136 -5.27 -16.55 9.32
N LYS A 137 -5.72 -16.29 10.56
CA LYS A 137 -7.13 -16.46 10.96
C LYS A 137 -8.07 -15.57 10.15
N THR A 138 -7.65 -14.33 9.90
CA THR A 138 -8.44 -13.37 9.12
C THR A 138 -8.57 -13.85 7.66
N VAL A 139 -7.47 -14.32 7.06
CA VAL A 139 -7.46 -14.89 5.70
C VAL A 139 -8.35 -16.13 5.63
N GLU A 140 -8.23 -17.05 6.59
CA GLU A 140 -9.09 -18.23 6.70
C GLU A 140 -10.58 -17.84 6.75
N SER A 141 -10.95 -16.91 7.62
CA SER A 141 -12.33 -16.41 7.72
C SER A 141 -12.83 -15.77 6.41
N LEU A 142 -11.97 -15.02 5.70
CA LEU A 142 -12.34 -14.42 4.41
C LEU A 142 -12.54 -15.48 3.32
N CYS A 143 -11.71 -16.52 3.31
CA CYS A 143 -11.85 -17.67 2.42
C CYS A 143 -13.16 -18.43 2.68
N GLU A 144 -13.47 -18.71 3.95
CA GLU A 144 -14.72 -19.37 4.36
C GLU A 144 -15.97 -18.57 3.97
N LEU A 145 -15.89 -17.24 3.99
CA LEU A 145 -16.98 -16.37 3.55
C LEU A 145 -17.19 -16.38 2.03
N GLY A 146 -16.23 -16.87 1.24
CA GLY A 146 -16.31 -16.90 -0.23
C GLY A 146 -15.79 -15.63 -0.91
N VAL A 147 -14.87 -14.90 -0.27
CA VAL A 147 -14.15 -13.79 -0.92
C VAL A 147 -13.32 -14.33 -2.09
N LYS A 148 -13.39 -13.68 -3.26
CA LYS A 148 -12.73 -14.17 -4.48
C LYS A 148 -11.23 -13.89 -4.53
N GLU A 149 -10.80 -12.80 -3.91
CA GLU A 149 -9.42 -12.33 -3.94
C GLU A 149 -9.12 -11.57 -2.65
N ILE A 150 -7.96 -11.85 -2.05
CA ILE A 150 -7.48 -11.17 -0.84
C ILE A 150 -6.18 -10.45 -1.18
N ASN A 151 -6.23 -9.12 -1.17
CA ASN A 151 -5.09 -8.26 -1.40
C ASN A 151 -4.42 -7.91 -0.07
N LEU A 152 -3.16 -8.30 0.07
CA LEU A 152 -2.34 -8.00 1.22
C LEU A 152 -1.35 -6.90 0.83
N SER A 153 -1.42 -5.75 1.50
CA SER A 153 -0.64 -4.56 1.14
C SER A 153 0.25 -4.08 2.28
N HIS A 154 1.40 -3.53 1.90
CA HIS A 154 2.34 -2.91 2.81
C HIS A 154 2.03 -1.40 2.97
N PRO A 155 1.99 -0.85 4.19
CA PRO A 155 1.81 0.59 4.39
C PRO A 155 3.04 1.37 3.91
N ILE A 156 2.84 2.51 3.26
CA ILE A 156 3.95 3.39 2.87
C ILE A 156 4.40 4.20 4.10
N PRO A 157 5.68 4.14 4.52
CA PRO A 157 6.16 4.82 5.74
C PRO A 157 6.46 6.30 5.51
N PHE A 158 5.43 7.15 5.45
CA PHE A 158 5.57 8.61 5.27
C PHE A 158 5.67 9.40 6.58
N SER A 159 5.47 8.76 7.74
CA SER A 159 5.61 9.37 9.06
C SER A 159 6.24 8.37 10.04
N LYS A 160 6.85 8.86 11.13
CA LYS A 160 7.45 8.01 12.17
C LYS A 160 6.43 7.01 12.77
N GLU A 161 5.19 7.45 12.95
CA GLU A 161 4.11 6.58 13.48
C GLU A 161 3.80 5.42 12.52
N VAL A 162 3.48 5.71 11.25
CA VAL A 162 3.15 4.67 10.25
C VAL A 162 4.33 3.72 10.07
N PHE A 163 5.51 4.32 10.06
CA PHE A 163 6.76 3.63 10.00
C PHE A 163 6.99 2.66 11.16
N GLU A 164 6.69 3.02 12.42
CA GLU A 164 6.81 2.13 13.58
C GLU A 164 5.97 0.87 13.45
N ARG A 165 4.82 0.98 12.77
CA ARG A 165 3.85 -0.09 12.52
C ARG A 165 4.18 -0.98 11.31
N CYS A 166 5.08 -0.53 10.44
CA CYS A 166 5.53 -1.29 9.26
C CYS A 166 6.21 -2.61 9.69
N LEU A 167 5.75 -3.72 9.10
CA LEU A 167 6.27 -5.06 9.39
C LEU A 167 7.69 -5.28 8.81
N PHE A 168 7.88 -4.86 7.57
CA PHE A 168 9.16 -4.88 6.85
C PHE A 168 9.44 -3.51 6.24
N ILE A 169 10.59 -3.34 5.59
CA ILE A 169 10.93 -2.11 4.86
C ILE A 169 11.04 -2.43 3.37
N THR A 170 10.93 -1.41 2.53
CA THR A 170 11.06 -1.54 1.07
C THR A 170 12.52 -1.60 0.57
N GLN A 171 13.48 -1.80 1.47
CA GLN A 171 14.85 -2.12 1.06
C GLN A 171 14.86 -3.52 0.46
N SER A 172 15.52 -3.68 -0.69
CA SER A 172 15.56 -4.97 -1.37
C SER A 172 16.35 -5.99 -0.55
N ARG A 173 16.05 -7.28 -0.75
CA ARG A 173 16.79 -8.38 -0.10
C ARG A 173 18.28 -8.33 -0.46
N GLU A 174 18.59 -7.97 -1.69
CA GLU A 174 19.95 -7.82 -2.22
C GLU A 174 20.68 -6.71 -1.45
N ALA A 175 20.07 -5.52 -1.31
CA ALA A 175 20.64 -4.42 -0.55
C ALA A 175 20.90 -4.83 0.91
N PHE A 176 20.00 -5.63 1.51
CA PHE A 176 20.20 -6.17 2.84
C PHE A 176 21.37 -7.17 2.92
N GLU A 177 21.40 -8.21 2.09
CA GLU A 177 22.44 -9.26 2.15
C GLU A 177 23.83 -8.70 1.83
N ILE A 178 23.94 -7.73 0.92
CA ILE A 178 25.19 -7.02 0.64
C ILE A 178 25.66 -6.21 1.88
N SER A 179 24.73 -5.58 2.58
CA SER A 179 25.02 -4.72 3.74
C SER A 179 25.21 -5.49 5.05
N LYS A 180 24.68 -6.71 5.15
CA LYS A 180 24.61 -7.54 6.37
C LYS A 180 25.94 -7.65 7.13
N PRO A 181 27.10 -7.88 6.49
CA PRO A 181 28.39 -7.93 7.20
C PRO A 181 28.78 -6.61 7.89
N TYR A 182 28.22 -5.49 7.44
CA TYR A 182 28.53 -4.15 7.94
C TYR A 182 27.55 -3.65 9.00
N LEU A 183 26.36 -4.27 9.12
CA LEU A 183 25.33 -3.82 10.06
C LEU A 183 25.74 -3.98 11.52
N ASP A 184 26.55 -4.99 11.83
CA ASP A 184 27.05 -5.23 13.20
C ASP A 184 28.10 -4.20 13.63
N ARG A 185 28.75 -3.53 12.67
CA ARG A 185 29.72 -2.45 12.94
C ARG A 185 29.04 -1.13 13.32
N GLY A 186 27.72 -1.03 13.14
CA GLY A 186 26.90 0.08 13.61
C GLY A 186 27.23 1.44 13.00
N TRP A 187 26.78 2.50 13.68
CA TRP A 187 27.00 3.89 13.27
C TRP A 187 28.48 4.29 13.25
N GLU A 188 29.33 3.60 14.00
CA GLU A 188 30.77 3.86 14.04
C GLU A 188 31.42 3.63 12.66
N PHE A 189 31.02 2.56 11.96
CA PHE A 189 31.52 2.31 10.59
C PHE A 189 31.18 3.45 9.63
N ILE A 190 29.92 3.91 9.66
CA ILE A 190 29.47 5.03 8.82
C ILE A 190 30.25 6.30 9.16
N HIS A 191 30.38 6.60 10.46
CA HIS A 191 31.13 7.77 10.91
C HIS A 191 32.58 7.73 10.42
N ARG A 192 33.29 6.60 10.60
CA ARG A 192 34.67 6.45 10.12
C ARG A 192 34.77 6.60 8.60
N ALA A 193 33.87 5.97 7.83
CA ALA A 193 33.88 6.09 6.38
C ALA A 193 33.69 7.54 5.91
N VAL A 194 32.79 8.31 6.55
CA VAL A 194 32.57 9.73 6.23
C VAL A 194 33.78 10.59 6.62
N VAL A 195 34.34 10.40 7.82
CA VAL A 195 35.53 11.16 8.25
C VAL A 195 36.72 10.89 7.33
N GLN A 196 36.94 9.63 6.95
CA GLN A 196 38.02 9.24 6.05
C GLN A 196 37.82 9.81 4.64
N SER A 197 36.60 9.78 4.10
CA SER A 197 36.32 10.35 2.77
C SER A 197 36.54 11.87 2.73
N LEU A 198 36.09 12.59 3.77
CA LEU A 198 36.34 14.03 3.89
C LEU A 198 37.84 14.32 4.05
N THR A 199 38.55 13.52 4.85
CA THR A 199 40.00 13.71 5.04
C THR A 199 40.78 13.49 3.74
N GLU A 200 40.42 12.49 2.95
CA GLU A 200 41.01 12.25 1.63
C GLU A 200 40.78 13.47 0.71
N VAL A 201 39.57 14.01 0.66
CA VAL A 201 39.23 15.17 -0.18
C VAL A 201 39.93 16.45 0.27
N TYR A 202 39.93 16.76 1.57
CA TYR A 202 40.44 18.03 2.08
C TYR A 202 41.96 18.04 2.33
N GLN A 203 42.56 16.89 2.61
CA GLN A 203 43.98 16.79 2.95
C GLN A 203 44.80 16.00 1.92
N GLY A 204 44.16 15.42 0.90
CA GLY A 204 44.83 14.57 -0.09
C GLY A 204 45.43 13.29 0.52
N LYS A 205 44.99 12.91 1.73
CA LYS A 205 45.57 11.83 2.51
C LYS A 205 44.52 10.76 2.79
N GLN A 206 44.76 9.57 2.25
CA GLN A 206 43.97 8.39 2.61
C GLN A 206 44.35 7.94 4.04
N ILE A 207 43.35 7.71 4.88
CA ILE A 207 43.53 7.26 6.27
C ILE A 207 42.57 6.11 6.53
N GLY A 208 43.07 4.98 7.04
CA GLY A 208 42.26 3.80 7.35
C GLY A 208 41.63 3.15 6.12
N ASP A 209 40.68 2.23 6.36
CA ASP A 209 40.08 1.34 5.35
C ASP A 209 38.56 1.44 5.22
N ALA A 210 37.86 2.00 6.21
CA ALA A 210 36.40 2.08 6.25
C ALA A 210 35.78 2.78 5.03
N TRP A 211 36.43 3.82 4.50
CA TRP A 211 35.99 4.49 3.27
C TRP A 211 36.12 3.61 2.04
N GLU A 212 37.23 2.87 1.90
CA GLU A 212 37.42 1.91 0.81
C GLU A 212 36.44 0.75 0.89
N GLU A 213 36.20 0.24 2.09
CA GLU A 213 35.18 -0.77 2.34
C GLU A 213 33.79 -0.27 1.97
N TYR A 214 33.46 0.97 2.31
CA TYR A 214 32.18 1.58 1.95
C TYR A 214 32.03 1.78 0.43
N LYS A 215 33.11 2.17 -0.28
CA LYS A 215 33.11 2.25 -1.75
C LYS A 215 32.83 0.89 -2.40
N ARG A 216 33.56 -0.16 -1.98
CA ARG A 216 33.34 -1.54 -2.45
C ARG A 216 31.92 -2.02 -2.18
N LEU A 217 31.36 -1.68 -1.02
CA LEU A 217 29.98 -1.98 -0.68
C LEU A 217 28.99 -1.35 -1.68
N ARG A 218 29.19 -0.08 -2.02
CA ARG A 218 28.32 0.63 -2.99
C ARG A 218 28.48 0.09 -4.42
N GLU A 219 29.70 -0.21 -4.84
CA GLU A 219 29.98 -0.81 -6.15
C GLU A 219 29.25 -2.16 -6.29
N LYS A 220 29.40 -3.04 -5.29
CA LYS A 220 28.69 -4.33 -5.27
C LYS A 220 27.17 -4.19 -5.33
N ALA A 221 26.60 -3.15 -4.71
CA ALA A 221 25.17 -2.88 -4.80
C ALA A 221 24.74 -2.49 -6.22
N LEU A 222 25.52 -1.59 -6.84
CA LEU A 222 25.27 -1.11 -8.19
C LEU A 222 25.38 -2.24 -9.22
N GLU A 223 26.35 -3.14 -9.07
CA GLU A 223 26.49 -4.35 -9.90
C GLU A 223 25.25 -5.25 -9.84
N GLN A 224 24.54 -5.25 -8.71
CA GLN A 224 23.30 -6.00 -8.52
C GLN A 224 22.04 -5.17 -8.82
N GLY A 225 22.19 -3.97 -9.39
CA GLY A 225 21.07 -3.10 -9.75
C GLY A 225 20.32 -2.51 -8.55
N CYS A 226 20.94 -2.48 -7.36
CA CYS A 226 20.35 -1.91 -6.16
C CYS A 226 21.18 -0.76 -5.58
N SER A 227 20.59 -0.04 -4.64
CA SER A 227 21.29 1.01 -3.88
C SER A 227 21.20 0.69 -2.39
N ILE A 228 22.19 1.13 -1.62
CA ILE A 228 22.27 0.88 -0.18
C ILE A 228 22.09 2.17 0.59
N ASN A 229 21.20 2.13 1.57
CA ASN A 229 21.08 3.14 2.62
C ASN A 229 21.43 2.49 3.97
N LEU A 230 22.73 2.49 4.32
CA LEU A 230 23.20 1.92 5.59
C LEU A 230 22.56 2.56 6.83
N PRO A 231 22.42 3.90 6.94
CA PRO A 231 21.71 4.54 8.05
C PRO A 231 20.30 3.99 8.25
N ALA A 232 19.57 3.82 7.14
CA ALA A 232 18.28 3.16 7.16
C ALA A 232 18.46 1.74 7.73
N LEU A 233 19.20 0.86 7.06
CA LEU A 233 19.36 -0.55 7.47
C LEU A 233 19.80 -0.75 8.94
N LEU A 234 20.67 0.12 9.47
CA LEU A 234 21.09 0.10 10.88
C LEU A 234 19.93 0.39 11.84
N ASN A 235 19.11 1.41 11.53
CA ASN A 235 17.92 1.72 12.31
C ASN A 235 16.85 0.60 12.27
N TYR A 236 17.00 -0.37 11.37
CA TYR A 236 16.09 -1.52 11.23
C TYR A 236 16.65 -2.84 11.73
N ARG A 237 17.86 -2.88 12.28
CA ARG A 237 18.53 -4.13 12.66
C ARG A 237 17.64 -5.03 13.52
N GLU A 238 16.88 -4.44 14.44
CA GLU A 238 15.97 -5.18 15.31
C GLU A 238 14.75 -5.77 14.58
N ARG A 239 14.29 -5.12 13.51
CA ARG A 239 13.13 -5.57 12.72
C ARG A 239 13.46 -6.72 11.76
N LEU A 240 14.75 -6.95 11.47
CA LEU A 240 15.18 -8.06 10.61
C LEU A 240 14.68 -9.41 11.12
N LYS A 241 14.58 -9.57 12.45
CA LYS A 241 14.03 -10.77 13.06
C LYS A 241 12.57 -11.00 12.69
N ASP A 242 11.77 -9.94 12.65
CA ASP A 242 10.36 -10.00 12.28
C ASP A 242 10.19 -10.31 10.79
N ILE A 243 11.03 -9.73 9.92
CA ILE A 243 11.04 -10.01 8.47
C ILE A 243 11.34 -11.50 8.22
N LEU A 244 12.42 -12.01 8.82
CA LEU A 244 12.81 -13.42 8.69
C LEU A 244 11.78 -14.40 9.28
N LYS A 245 11.00 -13.95 10.28
CA LYS A 245 9.90 -14.75 10.83
C LYS A 245 8.71 -14.80 9.87
N LEU A 246 8.38 -13.68 9.23
CA LEU A 246 7.31 -13.59 8.23
C LEU A 246 7.59 -14.50 7.03
N GLU A 247 8.82 -14.50 6.53
CA GLU A 247 9.22 -15.35 5.40
C GLU A 247 9.07 -16.85 5.66
N LYS A 248 8.99 -17.28 6.93
CA LYS A 248 8.73 -18.67 7.29
C LYS A 248 7.24 -19.02 7.34
N GLN A 249 6.36 -18.02 7.30
CA GLN A 249 4.91 -18.18 7.36
C GLN A 249 4.27 -18.25 5.97
N PHE A 250 5.01 -17.89 4.93
CA PHE A 250 4.64 -17.97 3.52
C PHE A 250 5.58 -18.92 2.78
#